data_AF-A0A523T0D8-F1
#
_entry.id   AF-A0A523T0D8-F1
#
_cell.length_a   1.000
_cell.length_b   1.000
_cell.length_c   1.000
_cell.angle_alpha   90.00
_cell.angle_beta   90.00
_cell.angle_gamma   90.00
#
_symmetry.space_group_name_H-M   'P 1'
#
loop_
_entity.id
_entity.type
_entity.pdbx_description
1 polymer ?
#
loop_
_entity_poly.entity_id
_entity_poly.type
_entity_poly.pdbx_seq_one_letter_code
_entity_poly.pdbx_strand_id
1 'polypeptide(L)'
;MKKRIKNFWIAYRKFILIWLIIALFVIISTSLGFDRKIIALVVILVGFLTQAFTGLIGMIGSIPTIGPLVARIITLPLFLLLNAFAYFFTFIALRMGFKRDIVRARIIVTAFMVGIVIGFILGRIF
;
A
#
# COMPACT_ATOMS: atom_id res chain seq x y z
N MET A 1 -6.32 17.73 21.04
CA MET A 1 -6.69 17.79 19.60
C MET A 1 -5.99 18.88 18.78
N LYS A 2 -5.92 20.14 19.23
CA LYS A 2 -5.33 21.26 18.44
C LYS A 2 -3.90 21.04 17.92
N LYS A 3 -2.98 20.46 18.72
CA LYS A 3 -1.59 20.13 18.28
C LYS A 3 -1.55 19.10 17.13
N ARG A 4 -2.43 18.10 17.16
CA ARG A 4 -2.49 17.02 16.16
C ARG A 4 -3.00 17.53 14.80
N ILE A 5 -3.95 18.46 14.82
CA ILE A 5 -4.49 19.13 13.62
C ILE A 5 -3.45 20.08 13.01
N LYS A 6 -2.72 20.83 13.84
CA LYS A 6 -1.66 21.74 13.37
C LYS A 6 -0.51 20.98 12.71
N ASN A 7 -0.12 19.83 13.27
CA ASN A 7 0.92 18.97 12.70
C ASN A 7 0.49 18.30 11.39
N PHE A 8 -0.80 17.91 11.29
CA PHE A 8 -1.36 17.37 10.04
C PHE A 8 -1.28 18.40 8.90
N TRP A 9 -1.68 19.65 9.16
CA TRP A 9 -1.65 20.71 8.15
C TRP A 9 -0.23 21.00 7.66
N ILE A 10 0.76 21.02 8.56
CA ILE A 10 2.16 21.25 8.20
C ILE A 10 2.71 20.06 7.38
N ALA A 11 2.39 18.83 7.77
CA ALA A 11 2.87 17.62 7.09
C ALA A 11 2.30 17.46 5.67
N TYR A 12 1.02 17.78 5.46
CA TYR A 12 0.32 17.49 4.21
C TYR A 12 0.08 18.69 3.29
N ARG A 13 0.52 19.90 3.66
CA ARG A 13 0.33 21.13 2.85
C ARG A 13 0.80 20.98 1.40
N LYS A 14 1.96 20.34 1.17
CA LYS A 14 2.48 20.10 -0.20
C LYS A 14 1.54 19.21 -1.02
N PHE A 15 1.03 18.14 -0.41
CA PHE A 15 0.10 17.22 -1.07
C PHE A 15 -1.26 17.87 -1.33
N ILE A 16 -1.78 18.67 -0.39
CA ILE A 16 -3.01 19.45 -0.58
C ILE A 16 -2.89 20.39 -1.79
N LEU A 17 -1.75 21.09 -1.92
CA LEU A 17 -1.47 21.96 -3.07
C LEU A 17 -1.44 21.18 -4.40
N ILE A 18 -0.76 20.03 -4.43
CA ILE A 18 -0.70 19.17 -5.63
C ILE A 18 -2.11 18.73 -6.05
N TRP A 19 -2.94 18.30 -5.09
CA TRP A 19 -4.32 17.89 -5.37
C TRP A 19 -5.21 19.03 -5.85
N LEU A 20 -5.00 20.24 -5.34
CA LEU A 20 -5.71 21.44 -5.81
C LEU A 20 -5.35 21.74 -7.27
N ILE A 21 -4.08 21.64 -7.65
CA ILE A 21 -3.62 21.82 -9.05
C ILE A 21 -4.21 20.75 -9.96
N ILE A 22 -4.20 19.48 -9.54
CA ILE A 22 -4.79 18.37 -10.31
C ILE A 22 -6.30 18.58 -10.48
N ALA A 23 -7.01 18.98 -9.43
CA ALA A 23 -8.45 19.26 -9.51
C ALA A 23 -8.76 20.43 -10.45
N LEU A 24 -7.98 21.50 -10.38
CA LEU A 24 -8.13 22.65 -11.27
C LEU A 24 -7.89 22.25 -12.74
N PHE A 25 -6.85 21.46 -13.00
CA PHE A 25 -6.57 20.91 -14.33
C PHE A 25 -7.74 20.08 -14.85
N VAL A 26 -8.30 19.16 -14.05
CA VAL A 26 -9.44 18.33 -14.44
C VAL A 26 -10.67 19.17 -14.78
N ILE A 27 -10.98 20.19 -13.97
CA ILE A 27 -12.13 21.08 -14.20
C ILE A 27 -11.97 21.84 -15.52
N ILE A 28 -10.81 22.45 -15.74
CA ILE A 28 -10.52 23.22 -16.96
C ILE A 28 -10.51 22.31 -18.19
N SER A 29 -9.86 21.16 -18.13
CA SER A 29 -9.83 20.23 -19.25
C SER A 29 -11.22 19.68 -19.59
N THR A 30 -12.07 19.46 -18.59
CA THR A 30 -13.45 19.00 -18.82
C THR A 30 -14.33 20.10 -19.41
N SER A 31 -14.19 21.36 -18.97
CA SER A 31 -14.96 22.48 -19.53
C SER A 31 -14.56 22.85 -20.96
N LEU A 32 -13.30 22.59 -21.33
CA LEU A 32 -12.78 22.74 -22.70
C LEU A 32 -13.16 21.57 -23.64
N GLY A 33 -13.85 20.54 -23.14
CA GLY A 33 -14.34 19.43 -23.95
C GLY A 33 -13.29 18.37 -24.33
N PHE A 34 -12.17 18.29 -23.61
CA PHE A 34 -11.17 17.24 -23.85
C PHE A 34 -11.73 15.84 -23.54
N ASP A 35 -11.24 14.82 -24.25
CA ASP A 35 -11.62 13.43 -24.00
C ASP A 35 -11.23 13.03 -22.56
N ARG A 36 -12.23 12.58 -21.80
CA ARG A 36 -12.10 12.12 -20.41
C ARG A 36 -11.04 11.03 -20.25
N LYS A 37 -10.83 10.19 -21.27
CA LYS A 37 -9.78 9.14 -21.26
C LYS A 37 -8.39 9.75 -21.23
N ILE A 38 -8.16 10.78 -22.03
CA ILE A 38 -6.87 11.48 -22.11
C ILE A 38 -6.61 12.23 -20.80
N ILE A 39 -7.63 12.93 -20.26
CA ILE A 39 -7.53 13.61 -18.96
C ILE A 39 -7.18 12.60 -17.86
N ALA A 40 -7.87 11.46 -17.79
CA ALA A 40 -7.59 10.43 -16.79
C ALA A 40 -6.17 9.89 -16.90
N LEU A 41 -5.68 9.65 -18.12
CA LEU A 41 -4.32 9.15 -18.35
C LEU A 41 -3.26 10.17 -17.89
N VAL A 42 -3.45 11.46 -18.22
CA VAL A 42 -2.56 12.54 -17.76
C VAL A 42 -2.57 12.65 -16.23
N VAL A 43 -3.75 12.60 -15.60
CA VAL A 43 -3.87 12.64 -14.13
C VAL A 43 -3.18 11.45 -13.47
N ILE A 44 -3.31 10.25 -14.03
CA ILE A 44 -2.62 9.05 -13.51
C ILE A 44 -1.11 9.21 -13.63
N LEU A 45 -0.60 9.65 -14.79
CA LEU A 45 0.84 9.87 -15.00
C LEU A 45 1.39 10.93 -14.05
N VAL A 46 0.76 12.10 -13.99
CA VAL A 46 1.19 13.21 -13.12
C VAL A 46 1.09 12.80 -11.65
N GLY A 47 0.01 12.13 -11.27
CA GLY A 47 -0.20 11.64 -9.90
C GLY A 47 0.82 10.59 -9.47
N PHE A 48 1.28 9.74 -10.39
CA PHE A 48 2.35 8.76 -10.14
C PHE A 48 3.71 9.45 -10.01
N LEU A 49 4.07 10.32 -10.96
CA LEU A 49 5.35 11.04 -10.97
C LEU A 49 5.53 11.94 -9.73
N THR A 50 4.46 12.60 -9.30
CA THR A 50 4.47 13.50 -8.13
C THR A 50 4.21 12.78 -6.80
N GLN A 51 3.98 11.46 -6.82
CA GLN A 51 3.53 10.66 -5.67
C GLN A 51 2.27 11.21 -4.99
N ALA A 52 1.40 11.90 -5.74
CA ALA A 52 0.17 12.51 -5.22
C ALA A 52 -0.77 11.46 -4.60
N PHE A 53 -0.83 10.25 -5.16
CA PHE A 53 -1.62 9.14 -4.64
C PHE A 53 -1.13 8.66 -3.27
N THR A 54 0.19 8.56 -3.07
CA THR A 54 0.78 8.23 -1.76
C THR A 54 0.41 9.29 -0.71
N GLY A 55 0.45 10.56 -1.11
CA GLY A 55 -0.01 11.68 -0.30
C GLY A 55 -1.47 11.54 0.15
N LEU A 56 -2.38 11.20 -0.78
CA LEU A 56 -3.79 10.94 -0.45
C LEU A 56 -3.96 9.77 0.52
N ILE A 57 -3.31 8.64 0.25
CA ILE A 57 -3.41 7.45 1.09
C ILE A 57 -2.90 7.78 2.50
N GLY A 58 -1.80 8.52 2.61
CA GLY A 58 -1.28 9.01 3.89
C GLY A 58 -2.24 9.95 4.61
N MET A 59 -2.89 10.87 3.88
CA MET A 59 -3.90 11.76 4.45
C MET A 59 -5.12 10.99 4.97
N ILE A 60 -5.66 10.06 4.19
CA ILE A 60 -6.78 9.19 4.58
C ILE A 60 -6.37 8.31 5.77
N GLY A 61 -5.15 7.76 5.74
CA GLY A 61 -4.57 6.91 6.77
C GLY A 61 -4.35 7.61 8.11
N SER A 62 -4.12 8.92 8.09
CA SER A 62 -3.94 9.73 9.31
C SER A 62 -5.22 9.87 10.14
N ILE A 63 -6.37 9.65 9.51
CA ILE A 63 -7.68 9.76 10.16
C ILE A 63 -7.83 8.52 11.07
N PRO A 64 -7.94 8.70 12.40
CA PRO A 64 -7.85 7.58 13.35
C PRO A 64 -8.89 6.47 13.12
N THR A 65 -10.06 6.82 12.60
CA THR A 65 -11.14 5.87 12.32
C THR A 65 -11.04 5.27 10.92
N ILE A 66 -10.70 6.08 9.92
CA ILE A 66 -10.73 5.66 8.51
C ILE A 66 -9.46 4.89 8.14
N GLY A 67 -8.29 5.29 8.65
CA GLY A 67 -7.02 4.65 8.34
C GLY A 67 -7.01 3.15 8.65
N PRO A 68 -7.34 2.72 9.89
CA PRO A 68 -7.43 1.30 10.23
C PRO A 68 -8.50 0.55 9.43
N LEU A 69 -9.60 1.21 9.08
CA LEU A 69 -10.71 0.62 8.35
C LEU A 69 -10.34 0.34 6.89
N VAL A 70 -9.74 1.31 6.21
CA VAL A 70 -9.21 1.15 4.84
C VAL A 70 -8.11 0.10 4.80
N ALA A 71 -7.19 0.12 5.77
CA ALA A 71 -6.15 -0.89 5.86
C ALA A 71 -6.75 -2.30 5.97
N ARG A 72 -7.74 -2.53 6.85
CA ARG A 72 -8.40 -3.84 6.96
C ARG A 72 -9.06 -4.28 5.66
N ILE A 73 -9.80 -3.38 5.00
CA ILE A 73 -10.54 -3.69 3.76
C ILE A 73 -9.60 -4.07 2.61
N ILE A 74 -8.45 -3.41 2.49
CA ILE A 74 -7.50 -3.66 1.40
C ILE A 74 -6.58 -4.83 1.75
N THR A 75 -6.09 -4.87 2.99
CA THR A 75 -5.11 -5.87 3.43
C THR A 75 -5.71 -7.27 3.48
N LEU A 76 -6.96 -7.46 3.93
CA LEU A 76 -7.59 -8.78 3.97
C LEU A 76 -7.62 -9.51 2.61
N PRO A 77 -8.22 -8.94 1.55
CA PRO A 77 -8.30 -9.60 0.26
C PRO A 77 -6.91 -9.80 -0.36
N LEU A 78 -5.98 -8.85 -0.18
CA LEU A 78 -4.61 -9.04 -0.63
C LEU A 78 -3.90 -10.20 0.07
N PHE A 79 -4.06 -10.34 1.39
CA PHE A 79 -3.52 -11.48 2.13
C PHE A 79 -4.11 -12.79 1.65
N LEU A 80 -5.43 -12.85 1.44
CA LEU A 80 -6.10 -14.05 0.92
C LEU A 80 -5.60 -14.41 -0.48
N LEU A 81 -5.43 -13.43 -1.37
CA LEU A 81 -4.91 -13.66 -2.72
C LEU A 81 -3.46 -14.16 -2.68
N LEU A 82 -2.57 -13.48 -1.95
CA LEU A 82 -1.18 -13.88 -1.83
C LEU A 82 -1.04 -15.29 -1.24
N ASN A 83 -1.87 -15.61 -0.25
CA ASN A 83 -1.88 -16.91 0.39
C ASN A 83 -2.42 -18.00 -0.56
N ALA A 84 -3.48 -17.71 -1.32
CA ALA A 84 -3.99 -18.58 -2.37
C ALA A 84 -2.93 -18.84 -3.45
N PHE A 85 -2.20 -17.82 -3.90
CA PHE A 85 -1.07 -17.98 -4.83
C PHE A 85 0.03 -18.86 -4.23
N ALA A 86 0.42 -18.62 -2.98
CA ALA A 86 1.45 -19.42 -2.33
C ALA A 86 1.06 -20.92 -2.27
N TYR A 87 -0.19 -21.22 -1.94
CA TYR A 87 -0.69 -22.60 -1.97
C TYR A 87 -0.79 -23.15 -3.39
N PHE A 88 -1.21 -22.35 -4.35
CA PHE A 88 -1.28 -22.74 -5.76
C PHE A 88 0.10 -23.14 -6.31
N PHE A 89 1.11 -22.30 -6.10
CA PHE A 89 2.49 -22.64 -6.50
C PHE A 89 3.04 -23.83 -5.72
N THR A 90 2.72 -23.96 -4.43
CA THR A 90 3.08 -25.15 -3.64
C THR A 90 2.47 -26.41 -4.24
N PHE A 91 1.20 -26.37 -4.63
CA PHE A 91 0.49 -27.50 -5.23
C PHE A 91 1.09 -27.90 -6.58
N ILE A 92 1.40 -26.92 -7.45
CA ILE A 92 2.07 -27.17 -8.73
C ILE A 92 3.44 -27.82 -8.49
N ALA A 93 4.24 -27.27 -7.59
CA ALA A 93 5.57 -27.79 -7.30
C ALA A 93 5.51 -29.22 -6.73
N LEU A 94 4.48 -29.56 -5.94
CA LEU A 94 4.25 -30.93 -5.47
C LEU A 94 3.90 -31.89 -6.62
N ARG A 95 3.06 -31.45 -7.57
CA ARG A 95 2.74 -32.23 -8.78
C ARG A 95 3.98 -32.49 -9.64
N MET A 96 4.91 -31.54 -9.68
CA MET A 96 6.18 -31.66 -10.40
C MET A 96 7.26 -32.47 -9.67
N GLY A 97 6.98 -32.96 -8.45
CA GLY A 97 7.90 -33.83 -7.71
C GLY A 97 8.87 -33.11 -6.75
N PHE A 98 8.81 -31.78 -6.63
CA PHE A 98 9.71 -30.96 -5.79
C PHE A 98 9.40 -31.04 -4.27
N LYS A 99 8.95 -32.19 -3.77
CA LYS A 99 8.51 -32.34 -2.37
C LYS A 99 9.60 -31.96 -1.36
N ARG A 100 10.83 -32.42 -1.60
CA ARG A 100 11.97 -32.16 -0.70
C ARG A 100 12.38 -30.69 -0.68
N ASP A 101 12.31 -30.01 -1.83
CA ASP A 101 12.69 -28.60 -1.95
C ASP A 101 11.68 -27.69 -1.27
N ILE A 102 10.38 -28.00 -1.38
CA ILE A 102 9.32 -27.28 -0.66
C ILE A 102 9.50 -27.40 0.85
N VAL A 103 9.79 -28.60 1.34
CA VAL A 103 10.01 -28.84 2.78
C VAL A 103 11.25 -28.08 3.25
N ARG A 104 12.37 -28.15 2.51
CA ARG A 104 13.58 -27.38 2.83
C ARG A 104 13.30 -25.88 2.85
N ALA A 105 12.59 -25.35 1.85
CA ALA A 105 12.22 -23.94 1.79
C ALA A 105 11.37 -23.52 3.00
N ARG A 106 10.37 -24.33 3.38
CA ARG A 106 9.54 -24.05 4.58
C ARG A 106 10.37 -24.08 5.86
N ILE A 107 11.27 -25.05 6.02
CA ILE A 107 12.14 -25.13 7.21
C ILE A 107 12.99 -23.86 7.32
N ILE A 108 13.60 -23.39 6.22
CA ILE A 108 14.41 -22.18 6.20
C ILE A 108 13.56 -20.95 6.57
N VAL A 109 12.39 -20.79 5.96
CA VAL A 109 11.50 -19.65 6.25
C VAL A 109 11.04 -19.67 7.70
N THR A 110 10.63 -20.82 8.23
CA THR A 110 10.21 -20.94 9.63
C THR A 110 11.36 -20.65 10.59
N ALA A 111 12.56 -21.18 10.34
CA ALA A 111 13.74 -20.90 11.17
C ALA A 111 14.08 -19.39 11.16
N PHE A 112 14.01 -18.75 9.99
CA PHE A 112 14.23 -17.32 9.84
C PHE A 112 13.19 -16.50 10.61
N MET A 113 11.89 -16.83 10.48
CA MET A 113 10.84 -16.13 11.21
C MET A 113 11.00 -16.28 12.73
N VAL A 114 11.33 -17.48 13.21
CA VAL A 114 11.62 -17.71 14.64
C VAL A 114 12.83 -16.89 15.08
N GLY A 115 13.90 -16.85 14.28
CA GLY A 115 15.09 -16.04 14.56
C GLY A 115 14.78 -14.54 14.68
N ILE A 116 13.98 -14.00 13.76
CA ILE A 116 13.53 -12.60 13.83
C ILE A 116 12.71 -12.35 15.11
N VAL A 117 11.78 -13.25 15.44
CA VAL A 117 10.94 -13.11 16.64
C VAL A 117 11.80 -13.12 17.91
N ILE A 118 12.73 -14.07 18.01
CA ILE A 118 13.65 -14.16 19.16
C ILE A 118 14.52 -12.89 19.23
N GLY A 119 15.13 -12.47 18.12
CA GLY A 119 15.96 -11.27 18.08
C GLY A 119 15.19 -10.00 18.46
N PHE A 120 13.94 -9.88 18.01
CA PHE A 120 13.06 -8.77 18.37
C PHE A 120 12.72 -8.75 19.87
N ILE A 121 12.45 -9.92 20.45
CA ILE A 121 12.18 -10.05 21.89
C ILE A 121 13.43 -9.67 22.69
N LEU A 122 14.59 -10.24 22.35
CA LEU A 122 15.85 -9.98 23.04
C LEU A 122 16.26 -8.50 22.94
N GLY A 123 16.22 -7.90 21.76
CA GLY A 123 16.58 -6.49 21.56
C GLY A 123 15.58 -5.48 22.13
N ARG A 124 14.46 -5.94 22.70
CA ARG A 124 13.54 -5.10 23.49
C ARG A 124 13.78 -5.23 25.00
N ILE A 125 14.31 -6.37 25.44
CA ILE A 125 14.57 -6.68 26.86
C ILE A 125 15.94 -6.16 27.29
N PHE A 126 16.94 -6.27 26.42
CA PHE A 126 18.29 -5.72 26.58
C PHE A 126 18.43 -4.40 25.85
#